data_AF-A0A6C0LGA5-F1
#
_entry.id   AF-A0A6C0LGA5-F1
#
_cell.length_a   1.000
_cell.length_b   1.000
_cell.length_c   1.000
_cell.angle_alpha   90.00
_cell.angle_beta   90.00
_cell.angle_gamma   90.00
#
_symmetry.space_group_name_H-M   'P 1'
#
loop_
_entity.id
_entity.type
_entity.pdbx_description
1 polymer ?
#
loop_
_entity_poly.entity_id
_entity_poly.type
_entity_poly.pdbx_seq_one_letter_code
_entity_poly.pdbx_strand_id
1 'polypeptide(L)'
;MDSFYEYWLSIDKYWFNQNNDIDKYLSITYGHLIDEYKYENSSNSILGILIYDQLTRHYYRNEYNNHILIYFNNKALEIANNHKTEEFIKSLNYVDWSFYMLVYRHSNIKENLLFVMNECWKISPLPIKFIRATFTRANFIKESLDYYNKEPVDFDKSILDNNPLTEICKTKFYNIGEFDKIDAKTIIISLSGGVDSVVCLFNVIHKHPTKKIIAIHINYNNRQEVEEEVKFLRCLCNDLNIELYVRKISEIKRNICMLNDLRDLYESYTKKIRFNSYKSLEEIPPTVILGHNKDDCFENILTNISYNSKYENLIGVEYETRIDNIIFIRPLIDVSKDTIYKFANKHNLPYLKNSTPSWSQRGKIRTDIIPTLAKWDNRIITGLFNLSDVMRDYNEILKRNIENFKETEIEKIEKLNMSKLYWKHGIFKLFNVYISNKSLESLIDRLQLWKKNYNSIDVNKKTFIILSKLIQIIIIKKNNNIYEINIIKKPCLQKS
;
A
#
# COMPACT_ATOMS: atom_id res chain seq x y z
N MET A 1 2.70 -1.13 45.86
CA MET A 1 3.22 -0.98 44.49
C MET A 1 3.37 -2.33 43.81
N ASP A 2 4.00 -3.33 44.45
CA ASP A 2 4.03 -4.72 43.93
C ASP A 2 2.64 -5.33 43.76
N SER A 3 1.68 -4.93 44.60
CA SER A 3 0.26 -5.29 44.43
C SER A 3 -0.36 -4.80 43.12
N PHE A 4 0.12 -3.69 42.54
CA PHE A 4 -0.35 -3.19 41.25
C PHE A 4 0.25 -4.00 40.11
N TYR A 5 1.53 -4.37 40.20
CA TYR A 5 2.20 -5.19 39.19
C TYR A 5 1.52 -6.55 39.03
N GLU A 6 1.38 -7.28 40.14
CA GLU A 6 0.74 -8.61 40.16
C GLU A 6 -0.72 -8.53 39.70
N TYR A 7 -1.46 -7.50 40.17
CA TYR A 7 -2.83 -7.27 39.72
C TYR A 7 -2.89 -6.98 38.22
N TRP A 8 -2.02 -6.11 37.70
CA TRP A 8 -1.99 -5.74 36.30
C TRP A 8 -1.74 -6.96 35.41
N LEU A 9 -0.78 -7.82 35.80
CA LEU A 9 -0.48 -9.06 35.08
C LEU A 9 -1.63 -10.07 35.13
N SER A 10 -2.45 -10.05 36.19
CA SER A 10 -3.60 -10.96 36.33
C SER A 10 -4.78 -10.65 35.40
N ILE A 11 -4.79 -9.51 34.68
CA ILE A 11 -5.94 -9.07 33.86
C ILE A 11 -5.54 -8.67 32.44
N ASP A 12 -5.27 -9.69 31.62
CA ASP A 12 -4.97 -9.58 30.19
C ASP A 12 -6.00 -8.77 29.37
N LYS A 13 -7.28 -8.82 29.77
CA LYS A 13 -8.40 -8.11 29.13
C LYS A 13 -8.27 -6.58 29.20
N TYR A 14 -7.47 -6.05 30.13
CA TYR A 14 -7.40 -4.60 30.40
C TYR A 14 -6.31 -3.90 29.59
N TRP A 15 -5.29 -4.61 29.14
CA TRP A 15 -4.06 -4.01 28.60
C TRP A 15 -4.24 -3.18 27.32
N PHE A 16 -5.19 -3.55 26.46
CA PHE A 16 -5.30 -2.97 25.11
C PHE A 16 -6.72 -2.55 24.70
N ASN A 17 -7.71 -2.75 25.57
CA ASN A 17 -9.10 -2.43 25.26
C ASN A 17 -9.47 -1.03 25.74
N GLN A 18 -10.09 -0.25 24.86
CA GLN A 18 -10.71 1.01 25.23
C GLN A 18 -12.06 0.71 25.90
N ASN A 19 -12.14 0.90 27.21
CA ASN A 19 -13.34 0.67 28.00
C ASN A 19 -13.40 1.68 29.14
N ASN A 20 -14.44 2.53 29.12
CA ASN A 20 -14.63 3.59 30.10
C ASN A 20 -14.77 3.07 31.54
N ASP A 21 -15.35 1.89 31.74
CA ASP A 21 -15.51 1.31 33.07
C ASP A 21 -14.16 0.85 33.64
N ILE A 22 -13.31 0.28 32.78
CA ILE A 22 -11.94 -0.11 33.14
C ILE A 22 -11.10 1.14 33.43
N ASP A 23 -11.20 2.15 32.59
CA ASP A 23 -10.46 3.41 32.75
C ASP A 23 -10.84 4.10 34.07
N LYS A 24 -12.14 4.14 34.39
CA LYS A 24 -12.65 4.68 35.66
C LYS A 24 -12.15 3.88 36.86
N TYR A 25 -12.22 2.55 36.81
CA TYR A 25 -11.72 1.70 37.89
C TYR A 25 -10.23 1.92 38.15
N LEU A 26 -9.39 1.82 37.12
CA LEU A 26 -7.93 1.99 37.24
C LEU A 26 -7.57 3.38 37.77
N SER A 27 -8.32 4.41 37.35
CA SER A 27 -8.09 5.78 37.81
C SER A 27 -8.40 5.96 39.29
N ILE A 28 -9.50 5.38 39.78
CA ILE A 28 -9.87 5.47 41.20
C ILE A 28 -8.94 4.63 42.08
N THR A 29 -8.65 3.40 41.66
CA THR A 29 -7.91 2.44 42.51
C THR A 29 -6.41 2.71 42.51
N TYR A 30 -5.83 3.11 41.37
CA TYR A 30 -4.38 3.21 41.21
C TYR A 30 -3.89 4.59 40.74
N GLY A 31 -4.78 5.55 40.46
CA GLY A 31 -4.39 6.88 39.96
C GLY A 31 -3.40 7.63 40.85
N HIS A 32 -3.48 7.44 42.17
CA HIS A 32 -2.53 8.01 43.14
C HIS A 32 -1.06 7.66 42.84
N LEU A 33 -0.81 6.49 42.23
CA LEU A 33 0.55 6.07 41.86
C LEU A 33 1.20 6.97 40.81
N ILE A 34 0.43 7.70 40.00
CA ILE A 34 0.98 8.61 38.98
C ILE A 34 1.77 9.76 39.63
N ASP A 35 1.32 10.22 40.80
CA ASP A 35 1.93 11.33 41.54
C ASP A 35 2.92 10.84 42.61
N GLU A 36 2.63 9.71 43.26
CA GLU A 36 3.44 9.18 44.36
C GLU A 36 4.66 8.38 43.90
N TYR A 37 4.57 7.69 42.76
CA TYR A 37 5.64 6.81 42.30
C TYR A 37 6.87 7.63 41.87
N LYS A 38 8.02 7.27 42.44
CA LYS A 38 9.33 7.77 42.02
C LYS A 38 10.19 6.58 41.66
N TYR A 39 10.67 6.55 40.42
CA TYR A 39 11.49 5.46 39.95
C TYR A 39 12.91 5.60 40.50
N GLU A 40 13.41 4.56 41.15
CA GLU A 40 14.81 4.42 41.55
C GLU A 40 15.44 3.29 40.74
N ASN A 41 16.72 3.38 40.36
CA ASN A 41 17.36 2.38 39.50
C ASN A 41 17.40 0.95 40.08
N SER A 42 17.20 0.81 41.39
CA SER A 42 17.03 -0.47 42.11
C SER A 42 15.63 -1.08 41.99
N SER A 43 14.65 -0.33 41.45
CA SER A 43 13.25 -0.75 41.33
C SER A 43 13.00 -1.63 40.11
N ASN A 44 11.92 -2.42 40.14
CA ASN A 44 11.45 -3.14 38.96
C ASN A 44 11.14 -2.16 37.81
N SER A 45 11.93 -2.24 36.74
CA SER A 45 11.85 -1.34 35.59
C SER A 45 10.53 -1.47 34.82
N ILE A 46 9.96 -2.67 34.75
CA ILE A 46 8.68 -2.90 34.10
C ILE A 46 7.54 -2.26 34.88
N LEU A 47 7.56 -2.32 36.21
CA LEU A 47 6.58 -1.61 37.05
C LEU A 47 6.59 -0.10 36.79
N GLY A 48 7.78 0.51 36.72
CA GLY A 48 7.90 1.92 36.38
C GLY A 48 7.36 2.26 34.99
N ILE A 49 7.62 1.39 34.01
CA ILE A 49 7.07 1.49 32.65
C ILE A 49 5.53 1.38 32.66
N LEU A 50 4.95 0.45 33.41
CA LEU A 50 3.50 0.28 33.49
C LEU A 50 2.82 1.51 34.09
N ILE A 51 3.39 2.08 35.15
CA ILE A 51 2.85 3.28 35.79
C ILE A 51 2.95 4.47 34.84
N TYR A 52 4.14 4.75 34.31
CA TYR A 52 4.33 5.95 33.49
C TYR A 52 3.77 5.85 32.06
N ASP A 53 3.74 4.68 31.42
CA ASP A 53 3.21 4.56 30.06
C ASP A 53 1.78 4.02 30.00
N GLN A 54 1.43 2.99 30.75
CA GLN A 54 0.11 2.35 30.61
C GLN A 54 -0.95 3.00 31.49
N LEU A 55 -0.72 3.12 32.80
CA LEU A 55 -1.70 3.66 33.74
C LEU A 55 -2.08 5.11 33.39
N THR A 56 -1.11 5.95 33.03
CA THR A 56 -1.34 7.34 32.59
C THR A 56 -2.23 7.40 31.35
N ARG A 57 -2.11 6.46 30.40
CA ARG A 57 -2.96 6.38 29.21
C ARG A 57 -4.39 5.92 29.48
N HIS A 58 -4.63 5.22 30.58
CA HIS A 58 -5.99 4.92 31.05
C HIS A 58 -6.57 6.12 31.80
N TYR A 59 -5.76 6.75 32.67
CA TYR A 59 -6.16 7.91 33.46
C TYR A 59 -6.51 9.13 32.62
N TYR A 60 -5.62 9.53 31.70
CA TYR A 60 -5.77 10.74 30.89
C TYR A 60 -6.49 10.51 29.55
N ARG A 61 -7.08 9.32 29.30
CA ARG A 61 -7.61 8.94 27.98
C ARG A 61 -8.72 9.87 27.47
N ASN A 62 -9.58 10.31 28.38
CA ASN A 62 -10.78 11.09 28.07
C ASN A 62 -10.56 12.60 28.18
N GLU A 63 -9.32 13.02 28.44
CA GLU A 63 -8.94 14.42 28.56
C GLU A 63 -8.14 14.87 27.33
N TYR A 64 -8.24 16.14 26.93
CA TYR A 64 -7.46 16.72 25.84
C TYR A 64 -6.00 17.00 26.26
N ASN A 65 -5.27 15.95 26.68
CA ASN A 65 -4.01 16.04 27.42
C ASN A 65 -2.84 15.32 26.73
N ASN A 66 -2.71 15.47 25.41
CA ASN A 66 -1.61 14.85 24.64
C ASN A 66 -0.22 15.22 25.18
N HIS A 67 -0.03 16.47 25.63
CA HIS A 67 1.23 16.94 26.20
C HIS A 67 1.61 16.21 27.50
N ILE A 68 0.63 15.84 28.33
CA ILE A 68 0.82 15.06 29.56
C ILE A 68 1.26 13.63 29.21
N LEU A 69 0.62 13.01 28.23
CA LEU A 69 1.00 11.67 27.78
C LEU A 69 2.42 11.64 27.18
N ILE A 70 2.84 12.71 26.51
CA ILE A 70 4.22 12.87 26.02
C ILE A 70 5.19 12.96 27.20
N TYR A 71 4.88 13.78 28.21
CA TYR A 71 5.71 13.93 29.42
C TYR A 71 5.94 12.57 30.12
N PHE A 72 4.88 11.81 30.36
CA PHE A 72 5.02 10.51 31.03
C PHE A 72 5.64 9.43 30.13
N ASN A 73 5.39 9.45 28.81
CA ASN A 73 6.12 8.57 27.90
C ASN A 73 7.63 8.86 27.91
N ASN A 74 8.06 10.12 28.03
CA ASN A 74 9.49 10.46 28.19
C ASN A 74 10.09 9.88 29.48
N LYS A 75 9.36 9.91 30.60
CA LYS A 75 9.80 9.23 31.84
C LYS A 75 9.93 7.73 31.64
N ALA A 76 8.95 7.09 31.00
CA ALA A 76 9.01 5.67 30.71
C ALA A 76 10.18 5.33 29.75
N LEU A 77 10.46 6.19 28.76
CA LEU A 77 11.59 6.05 27.84
C LEU A 77 12.93 6.13 28.56
N GLU A 78 13.07 7.04 29.53
CA GLU A 78 14.28 7.16 30.36
C GLU A 78 14.56 5.84 31.08
N ILE A 79 13.55 5.28 31.75
CA ILE A 79 13.63 3.96 32.38
C ILE A 79 14.02 2.90 31.36
N ALA A 80 13.30 2.82 30.23
CA ALA A 80 13.53 1.79 29.22
C ALA A 80 14.94 1.88 28.62
N ASN A 81 15.46 3.09 28.38
CA ASN A 81 16.78 3.33 27.83
C ASN A 81 17.91 2.95 28.79
N ASN A 82 17.74 3.15 30.09
CA ASN A 82 18.71 2.70 31.11
C ASN A 82 18.88 1.17 31.11
N HIS A 83 17.87 0.44 30.62
CA HIS A 83 17.87 -1.02 30.54
C HIS A 83 17.93 -1.55 29.08
N LYS A 84 18.31 -0.72 28.10
CA LYS A 84 18.31 -1.10 26.68
C LYS A 84 19.54 -1.93 26.29
N THR A 85 19.71 -3.08 26.95
CA THR A 85 20.73 -4.08 26.62
C THR A 85 20.09 -5.32 26.00
N GLU A 86 20.83 -6.01 25.12
CA GLU A 86 20.34 -7.24 24.50
C GLU A 86 20.04 -8.33 25.54
N GLU A 87 20.86 -8.41 26.59
CA GLU A 87 20.68 -9.34 27.72
C GLU A 87 19.37 -9.06 28.48
N PHE A 88 19.10 -7.80 28.82
CA PHE A 88 17.87 -7.42 29.51
C PHE A 88 16.65 -7.76 28.66
N ILE A 89 16.63 -7.36 27.38
CA ILE A 89 15.49 -7.62 26.48
C ILE A 89 15.22 -9.11 26.34
N LYS A 90 16.26 -9.95 26.27
CA LYS A 90 16.15 -11.41 26.20
C LYS A 90 15.64 -12.04 27.51
N SER A 91 15.87 -11.38 28.65
CA SER A 91 15.42 -11.86 29.95
C SER A 91 13.92 -11.67 30.19
N LEU A 92 13.27 -10.77 29.44
CA LEU A 92 11.85 -10.46 29.61
C LEU A 92 10.95 -11.59 29.12
N ASN A 93 9.91 -11.90 29.90
CA ASN A 93 8.82 -12.75 29.40
C ASN A 93 8.01 -11.99 28.33
N TYR A 94 7.14 -12.70 27.61
CA TYR A 94 6.35 -12.15 26.50
C TYR A 94 5.52 -10.91 26.88
N VAL A 95 4.95 -10.89 28.09
CA VAL A 95 4.09 -9.81 28.56
C VAL A 95 4.91 -8.57 28.88
N ASP A 96 5.97 -8.74 29.65
CA ASP A 96 6.87 -7.65 30.04
C ASP A 96 7.60 -7.07 28.84
N TRP A 97 8.02 -7.93 27.91
CA TRP A 97 8.59 -7.52 26.63
C TRP A 97 7.61 -6.65 25.85
N SER A 98 6.32 -7.02 25.83
CA SER A 98 5.29 -6.25 25.12
C SER A 98 5.19 -4.84 25.72
N PHE A 99 5.11 -4.71 27.05
CA PHE A 99 5.04 -3.40 27.71
C PHE A 99 6.30 -2.58 27.54
N TYR A 100 7.47 -3.19 27.66
CA TYR A 100 8.75 -2.54 27.39
C TYR A 100 8.79 -1.95 25.97
N MET A 101 8.34 -2.71 24.96
CA MET A 101 8.30 -2.25 23.57
C MET A 101 7.22 -1.21 23.28
N LEU A 102 6.13 -1.16 24.05
CA LEU A 102 5.09 -0.13 23.90
C LEU A 102 5.63 1.28 24.12
N VAL A 103 6.55 1.44 25.08
CA VAL A 103 7.15 2.73 25.41
C VAL A 103 7.78 3.37 24.17
N TYR A 104 8.63 2.60 23.48
CA TYR A 104 9.27 3.01 22.23
C TYR A 104 8.26 3.23 21.11
N ARG A 105 7.25 2.37 20.99
CA ARG A 105 6.20 2.50 19.96
C ARG A 105 5.37 3.77 20.15
N HIS A 106 5.11 4.17 21.38
CA HIS A 106 4.28 5.32 21.71
C HIS A 106 5.01 6.66 21.61
N SER A 107 6.35 6.66 21.52
CA SER A 107 7.12 7.88 21.39
C SER A 107 6.92 8.60 20.05
N ASN A 108 6.38 7.90 19.04
CA ASN A 108 6.26 8.37 17.65
C ASN A 108 7.58 8.85 17.03
N ILE A 109 8.73 8.41 17.56
CA ILE A 109 10.06 8.67 17.02
C ILE A 109 10.39 7.56 16.02
N LYS A 110 10.89 7.91 14.83
CA LYS A 110 11.14 6.96 13.74
C LYS A 110 12.11 5.86 14.15
N GLU A 111 13.20 6.22 14.80
CA GLU A 111 14.27 5.31 15.24
C GLU A 111 13.75 4.32 16.29
N ASN A 112 12.93 4.80 17.22
CA ASN A 112 12.28 3.94 18.23
C ASN A 112 11.28 2.97 17.59
N LEU A 113 10.51 3.42 16.61
CA LEU A 113 9.57 2.55 15.91
C LEU A 113 10.29 1.48 15.08
N LEU A 114 11.37 1.83 14.39
CA LEU A 114 12.23 0.88 13.68
C LEU A 114 12.87 -0.12 14.64
N PHE A 115 13.32 0.31 15.82
CA PHE A 115 13.79 -0.57 16.87
C PHE A 115 12.73 -1.60 17.26
N VAL A 116 11.51 -1.15 17.59
CA VAL A 116 10.40 -2.05 17.95
C VAL A 116 10.08 -3.03 16.81
N MET A 117 10.03 -2.54 15.57
CA MET A 117 9.77 -3.38 14.39
C MET A 117 10.81 -4.47 14.23
N ASN A 118 12.09 -4.17 14.44
CA ASN A 118 13.17 -5.15 14.36
C ASN A 118 13.10 -6.19 15.49
N GLU A 119 12.78 -5.77 16.71
CA GLU A 119 12.68 -6.66 17.88
C GLU A 119 11.47 -7.59 17.81
N CYS A 120 10.36 -7.17 17.18
CA CYS A 120 9.15 -7.99 17.02
C CYS A 120 9.42 -9.36 16.39
N TRP A 121 10.46 -9.48 15.58
CA TRP A 121 10.80 -10.72 14.87
C TRP A 121 11.76 -11.63 15.65
N LYS A 122 12.23 -11.21 16.82
CA LYS A 122 13.23 -11.93 17.63
C LYS A 122 12.62 -12.72 18.80
N ILE A 123 11.36 -12.47 19.13
CA ILE A 123 10.66 -13.11 20.25
C ILE A 123 9.75 -14.27 19.78
N SER A 124 9.57 -15.28 20.63
CA SER A 124 8.65 -16.40 20.42
C SER A 124 7.77 -16.63 21.66
N PRO A 125 6.45 -16.82 21.52
CA PRO A 125 5.69 -16.78 20.26
C PRO A 125 5.64 -15.36 19.68
N LEU A 126 5.43 -15.24 18.37
CA LEU A 126 5.38 -13.94 17.70
C LEU A 126 4.13 -13.15 18.15
N PRO A 127 4.26 -11.87 18.53
CA PRO A 127 3.15 -11.06 19.00
C PRO A 127 2.32 -10.50 17.84
N ILE A 128 1.57 -11.35 17.13
CA ILE A 128 0.88 -11.03 15.86
C ILE A 128 0.03 -9.76 15.94
N LYS A 129 -0.79 -9.60 16.99
CA LYS A 129 -1.63 -8.40 17.19
C LYS A 129 -0.77 -7.14 17.38
N PHE A 130 0.30 -7.25 18.16
CA PHE A 130 1.24 -6.16 18.38
C PHE A 130 1.95 -5.77 17.09
N ILE A 131 2.46 -6.74 16.33
CA ILE A 131 3.09 -6.55 15.02
C ILE A 131 2.13 -5.79 14.09
N ARG A 132 0.89 -6.26 13.92
CA ARG A 132 -0.10 -5.58 13.08
C ARG A 132 -0.29 -4.12 13.51
N ALA A 133 -0.43 -3.85 14.81
CA ALA A 133 -0.56 -2.49 15.33
C ALA A 133 0.68 -1.62 15.07
N THR A 134 1.88 -2.15 15.29
CA THR A 134 3.16 -1.47 15.10
C THR A 134 3.36 -1.07 13.63
N PHE A 135 3.20 -2.00 12.70
CA PHE A 135 3.37 -1.72 11.27
C PHE A 135 2.27 -0.83 10.69
N THR A 136 1.04 -0.90 11.22
CA THR A 136 -0.03 0.03 10.83
C THR A 136 0.29 1.46 11.25
N ARG A 137 0.90 1.65 12.42
CA ARG A 137 1.34 2.97 12.92
C ARG A 137 2.60 3.48 12.22
N ALA A 138 3.43 2.60 11.66
CA ALA A 138 4.63 2.96 10.88
C ALA A 138 4.24 3.65 9.57
N ASN A 139 4.02 4.97 9.65
CA ASN A 139 3.74 5.85 8.54
C ASN A 139 4.85 6.87 8.33
N PHE A 140 6.00 6.39 7.84
CA PHE A 140 7.12 7.25 7.53
C PHE A 140 6.81 8.08 6.27
N ILE A 141 6.76 9.41 6.42
CA ILE A 141 6.50 10.33 5.30
C ILE A 141 7.68 10.31 4.31
N LYS A 142 8.91 10.20 4.82
CA LYS A 142 10.14 10.17 4.03
C LYS A 142 10.92 8.88 4.30
N GLU A 143 11.21 8.16 3.21
CA GLU A 143 12.05 6.96 3.26
C GLU A 143 13.53 7.35 3.31
N SER A 144 14.34 6.53 3.99
CA SER A 144 15.79 6.63 3.90
C SER A 144 16.23 5.86 2.65
N LEU A 145 16.91 6.53 1.74
CA LEU A 145 17.37 5.96 0.48
C LEU A 145 18.89 6.04 0.44
N ASP A 146 19.52 4.91 0.18
CA ASP A 146 20.96 4.86 -0.08
C ASP A 146 21.21 5.45 -1.46
N TYR A 147 21.98 6.52 -1.51
CA TYR A 147 22.34 7.20 -2.75
C TYR A 147 23.71 6.71 -3.22
N TYR A 148 23.74 6.16 -4.43
CA TYR A 148 24.96 5.74 -5.08
C TYR A 148 25.20 6.64 -6.29
N ASN A 149 26.23 7.46 -6.19
CA ASN A 149 26.74 8.23 -7.31
C ASN A 149 28.26 8.20 -7.23
N LYS A 150 28.84 7.39 -8.12
CA LYS A 150 30.27 7.18 -8.37
C LYS A 150 30.89 6.02 -7.59
N GLU A 151 31.68 5.29 -8.36
CA GLU A 151 32.49 4.10 -8.08
C GLU A 151 31.84 2.76 -8.43
N PRO A 152 32.28 2.13 -9.56
CA PRO A 152 31.91 0.76 -9.87
C PRO A 152 32.44 -0.18 -8.79
N VAL A 153 31.66 -1.19 -8.48
CA VAL A 153 32.02 -2.22 -7.51
C VAL A 153 31.99 -3.57 -8.21
N ASP A 154 33.00 -4.39 -7.97
CA ASP A 154 32.99 -5.73 -8.53
C ASP A 154 31.81 -6.55 -7.97
N PHE A 155 31.17 -7.32 -8.84
CA PHE A 155 30.01 -8.12 -8.50
C PHE A 155 30.08 -9.48 -9.18
N ASP A 156 29.47 -10.49 -8.57
CA ASP A 156 29.41 -11.82 -9.14
C ASP A 156 28.56 -11.82 -10.42
N LYS A 157 29.21 -11.95 -11.58
CA LYS A 157 28.56 -11.99 -12.89
C LYS A 157 27.65 -13.21 -13.08
N SER A 158 27.74 -14.24 -12.23
CA SER A 158 26.88 -15.43 -12.28
C SER A 158 25.40 -15.11 -12.05
N ILE A 159 25.08 -13.95 -11.46
CA ILE A 159 23.70 -13.48 -11.23
C ILE A 159 23.00 -13.00 -12.52
N LEU A 160 23.77 -12.72 -13.57
CA LEU A 160 23.25 -12.25 -14.85
C LEU A 160 22.73 -13.42 -15.69
N ASP A 161 21.61 -13.19 -16.36
CA ASP A 161 21.07 -14.12 -17.36
C ASP A 161 21.64 -13.81 -18.74
N ASN A 162 21.83 -12.52 -19.04
CA ASN A 162 22.62 -12.07 -20.18
C ASN A 162 23.78 -11.22 -19.69
N ASN A 163 25.00 -11.65 -20.00
CA ASN A 163 26.24 -10.95 -19.68
C ASN A 163 27.09 -10.81 -20.95
N PRO A 164 26.81 -9.80 -21.78
CA PRO A 164 27.50 -9.64 -23.04
C PRO A 164 28.97 -9.28 -22.82
N LEU A 165 29.85 -9.92 -23.60
CA LEU A 165 31.30 -9.70 -23.55
C LEU A 165 31.72 -8.36 -24.18
N THR A 166 30.88 -7.79 -25.04
CA THR A 166 31.14 -6.51 -25.73
C THR A 166 30.53 -5.36 -24.97
N GLU A 167 31.18 -4.20 -24.98
CA GLU A 167 30.65 -2.97 -24.40
C GLU A 167 29.25 -2.62 -24.92
N ILE A 168 28.44 -2.05 -24.02
CA ILE A 168 27.10 -1.57 -24.31
C ILE A 168 27.22 -0.43 -25.35
N CYS A 169 26.57 -0.61 -26.50
CA CYS A 169 26.60 0.38 -27.56
C CYS A 169 25.70 1.58 -27.22
N LYS A 170 26.28 2.62 -26.61
CA LYS A 170 25.59 3.84 -26.14
C LYS A 170 24.96 4.70 -27.25
N THR A 171 25.31 4.43 -28.52
CA THR A 171 24.89 5.22 -29.69
C THR A 171 23.78 4.57 -30.52
N LYS A 172 23.29 3.36 -30.16
CA LYS A 172 22.23 2.68 -30.91
C LYS A 172 20.86 3.34 -30.67
N PHE A 173 20.06 3.43 -31.74
CA PHE A 173 18.68 3.85 -31.67
C PHE A 173 17.84 2.76 -30.99
N TYR A 174 17.35 3.04 -29.80
CA TYR A 174 16.45 2.16 -29.05
C TYR A 174 15.01 2.58 -29.36
N ASN A 175 14.24 1.67 -29.97
CA ASN A 175 12.83 1.93 -30.29
C ASN A 175 12.01 0.66 -30.10
N ILE A 176 11.46 0.50 -28.90
CA ILE A 176 10.48 -0.54 -28.56
C ILE A 176 9.45 0.10 -27.62
N GLY A 177 8.17 -0.16 -27.82
CA GLY A 177 7.10 0.43 -26.99
C GLY A 177 6.87 1.94 -27.23
N GLU A 178 6.09 2.56 -26.35
CA GLU A 178 5.58 3.93 -26.50
C GLU A 178 6.23 4.89 -25.49
N PHE A 179 7.49 5.26 -25.72
CA PHE A 179 8.25 6.17 -24.84
C PHE A 179 8.06 7.65 -25.17
N ASP A 180 7.53 7.97 -26.36
CA ASP A 180 7.42 9.36 -26.85
C ASP A 180 6.32 10.16 -26.13
N LYS A 181 5.37 9.49 -25.46
CA LYS A 181 4.25 10.13 -24.73
C LYS A 181 4.63 10.59 -23.31
N ILE A 182 5.88 10.39 -22.87
CA ILE A 182 6.33 10.76 -21.52
C ILE A 182 6.62 12.26 -21.49
N ASP A 183 5.74 13.03 -20.83
CA ASP A 183 5.95 14.45 -20.59
C ASP A 183 6.18 14.74 -19.10
N ALA A 184 7.45 14.68 -18.69
CA ALA A 184 7.90 15.06 -17.35
C ALA A 184 9.26 15.75 -17.42
N LYS A 185 9.55 16.63 -16.46
CA LYS A 185 10.89 17.24 -16.30
C LYS A 185 11.91 16.23 -15.79
N THR A 186 11.49 15.40 -14.85
CA THR A 186 12.27 14.31 -14.29
C THR A 186 11.51 13.00 -14.40
N ILE A 187 12.23 11.96 -14.79
CA ILE A 187 11.71 10.61 -15.01
C ILE A 187 12.36 9.68 -13.99
N ILE A 188 11.55 9.03 -13.15
CA ILE A 188 12.01 8.03 -12.19
C ILE A 188 11.84 6.64 -12.79
N ILE A 189 12.91 5.87 -12.95
CA ILE A 189 12.87 4.48 -13.41
C ILE A 189 12.83 3.56 -12.20
N SER A 190 11.75 2.78 -12.04
CA SER A 190 11.72 1.71 -11.05
C SER A 190 12.55 0.52 -11.56
N LEU A 191 13.83 0.51 -11.21
CA LEU A 191 14.83 -0.41 -11.74
C LEU A 191 14.92 -1.67 -10.87
N SER A 192 14.39 -2.79 -11.36
CA SER A 192 14.49 -4.10 -10.69
C SER A 192 15.76 -4.87 -11.04
N GLY A 193 16.43 -4.49 -12.15
CA GLY A 193 17.54 -5.22 -12.76
C GLY A 193 17.13 -6.39 -13.66
N GLY A 194 15.86 -6.80 -13.63
CA GLY A 194 15.30 -7.71 -14.62
C GLY A 194 15.20 -7.06 -16.02
N VAL A 195 15.12 -7.90 -17.05
CA VAL A 195 15.18 -7.50 -18.47
C VAL A 195 14.23 -6.36 -18.84
N ASP A 196 12.99 -6.35 -18.33
CA ASP A 196 12.01 -5.32 -18.71
C ASP A 196 12.43 -3.94 -18.19
N SER A 197 12.88 -3.88 -16.93
CA SER A 197 13.30 -2.62 -16.32
C SER A 197 14.61 -2.09 -16.92
N VAL A 198 15.50 -2.99 -17.36
CA VAL A 198 16.72 -2.61 -18.08
C VAL A 198 16.36 -2.06 -19.46
N VAL A 199 15.51 -2.76 -20.24
CA VAL A 199 15.06 -2.25 -21.55
C VAL A 199 14.37 -0.89 -21.40
N CYS A 200 13.53 -0.69 -20.39
CA CYS A 200 12.95 0.63 -20.09
C CYS A 200 14.00 1.69 -19.83
N LEU A 201 15.01 1.41 -19.00
CA LEU A 201 16.09 2.34 -18.69
C LEU A 201 16.79 2.83 -19.97
N PHE A 202 17.21 1.90 -20.83
CA PHE A 202 17.90 2.23 -22.08
C PHE A 202 17.04 3.03 -23.07
N ASN A 203 15.76 2.70 -23.20
CA ASN A 203 14.85 3.45 -24.08
C ASN A 203 14.59 4.87 -23.56
N VAL A 204 14.41 5.05 -22.24
CA VAL A 204 14.20 6.39 -21.67
C VAL A 204 15.42 7.28 -21.88
N ILE A 205 16.63 6.78 -21.61
CA ILE A 205 17.88 7.54 -21.83
C ILE A 205 17.98 8.05 -23.26
N HIS A 206 17.66 7.19 -24.21
CA HIS A 206 17.79 7.52 -25.63
C HIS A 206 16.69 8.47 -26.13
N LYS A 207 15.44 8.26 -25.70
CA LYS A 207 14.29 9.05 -26.14
C LYS A 207 14.19 10.41 -25.43
N HIS A 208 14.74 10.52 -24.22
CA HIS A 208 14.65 11.70 -23.37
C HIS A 208 16.03 12.22 -22.93
N PRO A 209 16.97 12.50 -23.85
CA PRO A 209 18.37 12.80 -23.51
C PRO A 209 18.55 14.12 -22.75
N THR A 210 17.55 15.01 -22.79
CA THR A 210 17.57 16.32 -22.10
C THR A 210 16.85 16.32 -20.75
N LYS A 211 16.16 15.22 -20.41
CA LYS A 211 15.40 15.12 -19.16
C LYS A 211 16.30 14.58 -18.05
N LYS A 212 16.00 14.94 -16.81
CA LYS A 212 16.67 14.32 -15.65
C LYS A 212 16.12 12.90 -15.50
N ILE A 213 17.02 11.91 -15.42
CA ILE A 213 16.65 10.50 -15.24
C ILE A 213 17.24 10.02 -13.92
N ILE A 214 16.40 9.43 -13.08
CA ILE A 214 16.79 8.87 -11.78
C ILE A 214 16.39 7.40 -11.75
N ALA A 215 17.28 6.51 -11.37
CA ALA A 215 16.96 5.11 -11.12
C ALA A 215 16.67 4.90 -9.63
N ILE A 216 15.65 4.11 -9.33
CA ILE A 216 15.35 3.67 -7.97
C ILE A 216 15.13 2.15 -7.92
N HIS A 217 15.82 1.49 -6.99
CA HIS A 217 15.69 0.07 -6.73
C HIS A 217 15.11 -0.18 -5.33
N ILE A 218 14.07 -1.01 -5.25
CA ILE A 218 13.53 -1.47 -3.97
C ILE A 218 14.10 -2.86 -3.69
N ASN A 219 15.08 -2.92 -2.80
CA ASN A 219 15.66 -4.16 -2.34
C ASN A 219 14.79 -4.74 -1.21
N TYR A 220 13.95 -5.73 -1.55
CA TYR A 220 13.08 -6.41 -0.59
C TYR A 220 13.81 -7.35 0.37
N ASN A 221 15.14 -7.52 0.21
CA ASN A 221 16.02 -8.30 1.08
C ASN A 221 15.52 -9.74 1.34
N ASN A 222 15.00 -10.37 0.28
CA ASN A 222 14.29 -11.65 0.36
C ASN A 222 15.13 -12.86 -0.09
N ARG A 223 16.35 -12.62 -0.59
CA ARG A 223 17.23 -13.61 -1.22
C ARG A 223 18.68 -13.28 -0.85
N GLN A 224 19.60 -14.21 -1.07
CA GLN A 224 21.00 -14.05 -0.72
C GLN A 224 21.75 -13.18 -1.73
N GLU A 225 21.33 -13.21 -3.00
CA GLU A 225 21.99 -12.52 -4.11
C GLU A 225 21.69 -11.01 -4.14
N VAL A 226 20.83 -10.49 -3.26
CA VAL A 226 20.35 -9.08 -3.31
C VAL A 226 21.47 -8.06 -3.24
N GLU A 227 22.56 -8.35 -2.53
CA GLU A 227 23.72 -7.44 -2.45
C GLU A 227 24.47 -7.39 -3.79
N GLU A 228 24.63 -8.55 -4.45
CA GLU A 228 25.23 -8.63 -5.78
C GLU A 228 24.33 -7.97 -6.85
N GLU A 229 23.00 -8.11 -6.72
CA GLU A 229 22.03 -7.41 -7.57
C GLU A 229 22.17 -5.88 -7.44
N VAL A 230 22.33 -5.36 -6.21
CA VAL A 230 22.57 -3.94 -5.97
C VAL A 230 23.90 -3.48 -6.57
N LYS A 231 24.98 -4.25 -6.40
CA LYS A 231 26.29 -3.93 -7.01
C LYS A 231 26.22 -3.89 -8.53
N PHE A 232 25.54 -4.86 -9.17
CA PHE A 232 25.29 -4.82 -10.61
C PHE A 232 24.57 -3.53 -11.03
N LEU A 233 23.49 -3.16 -10.33
CA LEU A 233 22.74 -1.95 -10.64
C LEU A 233 23.57 -0.68 -10.46
N ARG A 234 24.46 -0.65 -9.45
CA ARG A 234 25.41 0.44 -9.25
C ARG A 234 26.34 0.59 -10.46
N CYS A 235 26.94 -0.51 -10.93
CA CYS A 235 27.79 -0.50 -12.12
C CYS A 235 27.02 -0.04 -13.36
N LEU A 236 25.84 -0.61 -13.60
CA LEU A 236 24.99 -0.25 -14.74
C LEU A 236 24.62 1.25 -14.75
N CYS A 237 24.18 1.78 -13.60
CA CYS A 237 23.80 3.20 -13.52
C CYS A 237 25.02 4.12 -13.61
N ASN A 238 26.16 3.74 -13.04
CA ASN A 238 27.41 4.47 -13.16
C ASN A 238 27.87 4.58 -14.63
N ASP A 239 27.84 3.48 -15.38
CA ASP A 239 28.24 3.45 -16.80
C ASP A 239 27.33 4.31 -17.70
N LEU A 240 26.07 4.50 -17.27
CA LEU A 240 25.07 5.31 -17.93
C LEU A 240 25.00 6.75 -17.40
N ASN A 241 25.81 7.10 -16.40
CA ASN A 241 25.80 8.39 -15.70
C ASN A 241 24.41 8.75 -15.12
N ILE A 242 23.79 7.80 -14.43
CA ILE A 242 22.47 7.93 -13.82
C ILE A 242 22.57 7.78 -12.31
N GLU A 243 21.86 8.65 -11.58
CA GLU A 243 21.71 8.55 -10.13
C GLU A 243 20.94 7.28 -9.75
N LEU A 244 21.51 6.45 -8.87
CA LEU A 244 20.83 5.28 -8.32
C LEU A 244 20.50 5.49 -6.85
N TYR A 245 19.22 5.36 -6.52
CA TYR A 245 18.72 5.30 -5.15
C TYR A 245 18.27 3.88 -4.81
N VAL A 246 18.65 3.38 -3.65
CA VAL A 246 18.26 2.04 -3.19
C VAL A 246 17.51 2.16 -1.86
N ARG A 247 16.34 1.51 -1.78
CA ARG A 247 15.65 1.28 -0.51
C ARG A 247 15.80 -0.19 -0.12
N LYS A 248 16.66 -0.48 0.85
CA LYS A 248 16.76 -1.82 1.45
C LYS A 248 15.74 -2.00 2.57
N ILE A 249 14.81 -2.93 2.42
CA ILE A 249 13.79 -3.27 3.42
C ILE A 249 14.38 -4.32 4.37
N SER A 250 14.65 -3.93 5.63
CA SER A 250 15.18 -4.81 6.67
C SER A 250 14.19 -5.04 7.80
N GLU A 251 13.22 -4.13 7.92
CA GLU A 251 12.26 -4.07 9.02
C GLU A 251 11.15 -5.12 8.93
N ILE A 252 10.92 -5.77 7.78
CA ILE A 252 9.91 -6.83 7.61
C ILE A 252 10.45 -7.95 6.72
N LYS A 253 10.14 -9.22 7.05
CA LYS A 253 10.65 -10.39 6.32
C LYS A 253 9.51 -11.23 5.73
N ARG A 254 9.59 -11.53 4.43
CA ARG A 254 8.53 -12.26 3.68
C ARG A 254 8.28 -13.65 4.25
N ASN A 255 9.34 -14.44 4.45
CA ASN A 255 9.24 -15.82 4.93
C ASN A 255 8.51 -15.91 6.29
N ILE A 256 8.91 -15.08 7.25
CA ILE A 256 8.28 -15.02 8.57
C ILE A 256 6.81 -14.60 8.45
N CYS A 257 6.51 -13.60 7.61
CA CYS A 257 5.13 -13.16 7.40
C CYS A 257 4.26 -14.26 6.77
N MET A 258 4.76 -15.01 5.79
CA MET A 258 4.00 -16.08 5.15
C MET A 258 3.67 -17.22 6.14
N LEU A 259 4.61 -17.56 7.02
CA LEU A 259 4.43 -18.63 8.01
C LEU A 259 3.43 -18.27 9.13
N ASN A 260 3.12 -16.99 9.30
CA ASN A 260 2.31 -16.49 10.43
C ASN A 260 1.02 -15.76 9.99
N ASP A 261 0.54 -16.01 8.78
CA ASP A 261 -0.68 -15.38 8.23
C ASP A 261 -0.64 -13.84 8.26
N LEU A 262 0.52 -13.28 7.92
CA LEU A 262 0.80 -11.84 7.83
C LEU A 262 1.08 -11.40 6.38
N ARG A 263 0.55 -12.12 5.40
CA ARG A 263 0.79 -11.84 3.98
C ARG A 263 0.24 -10.47 3.56
N ASP A 264 -0.97 -10.15 4.00
CA ASP A 264 -1.62 -8.86 3.77
C ASP A 264 -0.80 -7.69 4.34
N LEU A 265 -0.22 -7.89 5.53
CA LEU A 265 0.66 -6.91 6.17
C LEU A 265 1.92 -6.69 5.34
N TYR A 266 2.58 -7.77 4.91
CA TYR A 266 3.78 -7.70 4.09
C TYR A 266 3.54 -6.93 2.78
N GLU A 267 2.50 -7.31 2.04
CA GLU A 267 2.19 -6.70 0.74
C GLU A 267 1.79 -5.23 0.88
N SER A 268 0.97 -4.88 1.87
CA SER A 268 0.54 -3.49 2.10
C SER A 268 1.70 -2.61 2.56
N TYR A 269 2.52 -3.08 3.50
CA TYR A 269 3.63 -2.31 4.05
C TYR A 269 4.75 -2.10 3.02
N THR A 270 5.14 -3.13 2.29
CA THR A 270 6.19 -3.02 1.25
C THR A 270 5.73 -2.18 0.05
N LYS A 271 4.43 -2.25 -0.33
CA LYS A 271 3.85 -1.34 -1.32
C LYS A 271 3.96 0.12 -0.86
N LYS A 272 3.66 0.38 0.40
CA LYS A 272 3.74 1.72 1.00
C LYS A 272 5.18 2.26 1.00
N ILE A 273 6.15 1.46 1.42
CA ILE A 273 7.58 1.82 1.34
C ILE A 273 7.97 2.19 -0.10
N ARG A 274 7.62 1.33 -1.06
CA ARG A 274 7.93 1.58 -2.48
C ARG A 274 7.35 2.91 -2.96
N PHE A 275 6.08 3.18 -2.64
CA PHE A 275 5.41 4.41 -3.07
C PHE A 275 5.99 5.64 -2.38
N ASN A 276 6.28 5.55 -1.07
CA ASN A 276 6.93 6.63 -0.33
C ASN A 276 8.36 6.88 -0.80
N SER A 277 9.06 5.85 -1.26
CA SER A 277 10.40 5.97 -1.85
C SER A 277 10.35 6.77 -3.15
N TYR A 278 9.37 6.52 -4.03
CA TYR A 278 9.16 7.35 -5.23
C TYR A 278 8.86 8.81 -4.89
N LYS A 279 8.01 9.06 -3.89
CA LYS A 279 7.67 10.41 -3.42
C LYS A 279 8.83 11.13 -2.74
N SER A 280 9.82 10.40 -2.24
CA SER A 280 10.97 10.98 -1.53
C SER A 280 12.01 11.56 -2.48
N LEU A 281 11.96 11.24 -3.77
CA LEU A 281 12.99 11.61 -4.74
C LEU A 281 12.79 12.98 -5.37
N GLU A 282 11.57 13.37 -5.74
CA GLU A 282 11.36 14.64 -6.45
C GLU A 282 9.90 15.12 -6.53
N GLU A 283 9.65 16.16 -7.35
CA GLU A 283 8.41 16.95 -7.44
C GLU A 283 7.11 16.15 -7.48
N ILE A 284 6.07 16.75 -6.88
CA ILE A 284 4.73 16.17 -6.77
C ILE A 284 3.90 16.59 -7.99
N PRO A 285 3.29 15.65 -8.75
CA PRO A 285 3.37 14.19 -8.58
C PRO A 285 4.61 13.59 -9.29
N PRO A 286 5.34 12.64 -8.67
CA PRO A 286 6.46 11.98 -9.33
C PRO A 286 5.99 11.15 -10.53
N THR A 287 6.76 11.18 -11.62
CA THR A 287 6.53 10.35 -12.81
C THR A 287 7.46 9.14 -12.79
N VAL A 288 6.86 7.95 -12.61
CA VAL A 288 7.55 6.67 -12.42
C VAL A 288 7.31 5.75 -13.62
N ILE A 289 8.39 5.32 -14.26
CA ILE A 289 8.36 4.33 -15.33
C ILE A 289 8.49 2.92 -14.74
N LEU A 290 7.59 2.03 -15.16
CA LEU A 290 7.57 0.62 -14.79
C LEU A 290 7.78 -0.24 -16.04
N GLY A 291 8.60 -1.29 -15.92
CA GLY A 291 8.81 -2.28 -16.99
C GLY A 291 7.68 -3.31 -17.13
N HIS A 292 6.42 -2.92 -16.93
CA HIS A 292 5.32 -3.84 -17.17
C HIS A 292 5.07 -4.01 -18.67
N ASN A 293 4.90 -5.25 -19.09
CA ASN A 293 4.74 -5.64 -20.50
C ASN A 293 3.36 -6.28 -20.77
N LYS A 294 3.13 -6.70 -22.03
CA LYS A 294 1.87 -7.31 -22.47
C LYS A 294 1.51 -8.56 -21.68
N ASP A 295 2.51 -9.37 -21.34
CA ASP A 295 2.28 -10.64 -20.63
C ASP A 295 1.95 -10.38 -19.15
N ASP A 296 2.53 -9.33 -18.54
CA ASP A 296 2.11 -8.86 -17.20
C ASP A 296 0.63 -8.38 -17.20
N CYS A 297 0.19 -7.76 -18.29
CA CYS A 297 -1.22 -7.35 -18.44
C CYS A 297 -2.14 -8.57 -18.48
N PHE A 298 -1.77 -9.59 -19.25
CA PHE A 298 -2.50 -10.86 -19.32
C PHE A 298 -2.58 -11.56 -17.96
N GLU A 299 -1.46 -11.63 -17.23
CA GLU A 299 -1.42 -12.16 -15.86
C GLU A 299 -2.36 -11.42 -14.92
N ASN A 300 -2.42 -10.08 -15.02
CA ASN A 300 -3.30 -9.25 -14.22
C ASN A 300 -4.77 -9.50 -14.54
N ILE A 301 -5.13 -9.69 -15.81
CA ILE A 301 -6.50 -10.06 -16.22
C ILE A 301 -6.89 -11.39 -15.58
N LEU A 302 -6.08 -12.45 -15.73
CA LEU A 302 -6.34 -13.76 -15.13
C LEU A 302 -6.44 -13.70 -13.60
N THR A 303 -5.55 -12.92 -12.99
CA THR A 303 -5.55 -12.70 -11.54
C THR A 303 -6.84 -12.03 -11.09
N ASN A 304 -7.32 -11.01 -11.80
CA ASN A 304 -8.55 -10.31 -11.47
C ASN A 304 -9.80 -11.17 -11.67
N ILE A 305 -9.82 -12.02 -12.70
CA ILE A 305 -10.85 -13.05 -12.90
C ILE A 305 -10.87 -13.99 -11.69
N SER A 306 -9.71 -14.55 -11.32
CA SER A 306 -9.60 -15.52 -10.22
C SER A 306 -10.06 -14.96 -8.86
N TYR A 307 -9.87 -13.65 -8.62
CA TYR A 307 -10.26 -13.03 -7.36
C TYR A 307 -11.75 -12.65 -7.25
N ASN A 308 -12.56 -12.83 -8.30
CA ASN A 308 -14.03 -12.60 -8.32
C ASN A 308 -14.52 -11.27 -7.72
N SER A 309 -13.65 -10.28 -7.57
CA SER A 309 -13.92 -9.05 -6.80
C SER A 309 -13.41 -7.79 -7.48
N LYS A 310 -12.62 -7.94 -8.56
CA LYS A 310 -11.97 -6.85 -9.29
C LYS A 310 -12.41 -6.78 -10.75
N TYR A 311 -13.69 -7.05 -11.03
CA TYR A 311 -14.22 -7.06 -12.39
C TYR A 311 -14.13 -5.69 -13.09
N GLU A 312 -14.24 -4.60 -12.33
CA GLU A 312 -13.97 -3.23 -12.82
C GLU A 312 -12.54 -3.02 -13.31
N ASN A 313 -11.63 -3.91 -12.89
CA ASN A 313 -10.21 -3.88 -13.20
C ASN A 313 -9.82 -4.98 -14.21
N LEU A 314 -10.80 -5.57 -14.92
CA LEU A 314 -10.54 -6.46 -16.06
C LEU A 314 -9.95 -5.73 -17.27
N ILE A 315 -9.93 -4.39 -17.24
CA ILE A 315 -9.24 -3.53 -18.22
C ILE A 315 -7.71 -3.80 -18.26
N GLY A 316 -7.22 -4.63 -17.35
CA GLY A 316 -5.83 -5.01 -17.28
C GLY A 316 -5.00 -3.91 -16.65
N VAL A 317 -3.80 -3.73 -17.18
CA VAL A 317 -2.87 -2.71 -16.73
C VAL A 317 -2.83 -1.61 -17.79
N GLU A 318 -3.10 -0.36 -17.40
CA GLU A 318 -3.15 0.77 -18.33
C GLU A 318 -1.76 1.40 -18.55
N TYR A 319 -1.59 2.07 -19.69
CA TYR A 319 -0.37 2.80 -20.03
C TYR A 319 0.01 3.82 -18.95
N GLU A 320 -0.90 4.75 -18.63
CA GLU A 320 -0.75 5.72 -17.55
C GLU A 320 -1.78 5.45 -16.45
N THR A 321 -1.34 5.45 -15.19
CA THR A 321 -2.26 5.41 -14.04
C THR A 321 -1.79 6.37 -12.96
N ARG A 322 -2.73 7.10 -12.33
CA ARG A 322 -2.44 7.97 -11.19
C ARG A 322 -2.87 7.32 -9.88
N ILE A 323 -1.93 7.03 -8.99
CA ILE A 323 -2.20 6.36 -7.71
C ILE A 323 -1.42 7.06 -6.61
N ASP A 324 -2.09 7.44 -5.51
CA ASP A 324 -1.48 8.11 -4.36
C ASP A 324 -0.63 9.35 -4.72
N ASN A 325 -1.09 10.16 -5.67
CA ASN A 325 -0.35 11.31 -6.24
C ASN A 325 0.97 10.92 -6.92
N ILE A 326 1.06 9.72 -7.50
CA ILE A 326 2.17 9.27 -8.34
C ILE A 326 1.62 8.98 -9.73
N ILE A 327 2.30 9.46 -10.77
CA ILE A 327 2.01 9.11 -12.17
C ILE A 327 2.86 7.89 -12.51
N PHE A 328 2.22 6.75 -12.80
CA PHE A 328 2.90 5.55 -13.28
C PHE A 328 2.71 5.41 -14.78
N ILE A 329 3.82 5.30 -15.52
CA ILE A 329 3.82 5.09 -16.97
C ILE A 329 4.43 3.71 -17.28
N ARG A 330 3.84 2.98 -18.23
CA ARG A 330 4.24 1.62 -18.63
C ARG A 330 4.46 1.54 -20.14
N PRO A 331 5.59 2.04 -20.65
CA PRO A 331 5.81 2.17 -22.10
C PRO A 331 5.85 0.85 -22.87
N LEU A 332 6.10 -0.27 -22.19
CA LEU A 332 6.19 -1.60 -22.79
C LEU A 332 4.86 -2.38 -22.75
N ILE A 333 3.74 -1.75 -22.36
CA ILE A 333 2.50 -2.46 -22.05
C ILE A 333 1.92 -3.29 -23.22
N ASP A 334 2.16 -2.88 -24.46
CA ASP A 334 1.73 -3.61 -25.67
C ASP A 334 2.82 -4.50 -26.28
N VAL A 335 3.99 -4.55 -25.64
CA VAL A 335 5.16 -5.30 -26.11
C VAL A 335 5.19 -6.67 -25.43
N SER A 336 5.34 -7.76 -26.20
CA SER A 336 5.47 -9.11 -25.64
C SER A 336 6.80 -9.32 -24.93
N LYS A 337 6.84 -10.22 -23.94
CA LYS A 337 8.08 -10.55 -23.23
C LYS A 337 9.16 -11.10 -24.16
N ASP A 338 8.78 -11.92 -25.14
CA ASP A 338 9.69 -12.46 -26.16
C ASP A 338 10.36 -11.34 -26.98
N THR A 339 9.59 -10.31 -27.38
CA THR A 339 10.15 -9.15 -28.08
C THR A 339 11.15 -8.39 -27.21
N ILE A 340 10.87 -8.24 -25.90
CA ILE A 340 11.78 -7.60 -24.94
C ILE A 340 13.09 -8.39 -24.82
N TYR A 341 13.04 -9.71 -24.72
CA TYR A 341 14.25 -10.55 -24.70
C TYR A 341 15.06 -10.44 -25.99
N LYS A 342 14.41 -10.55 -27.15
CA LYS A 342 15.07 -10.38 -28.46
C LYS A 342 15.74 -9.02 -28.58
N PHE A 343 15.08 -7.97 -28.09
CA PHE A 343 15.64 -6.63 -28.05
C PHE A 343 16.87 -6.54 -27.15
N ALA A 344 16.79 -7.04 -25.91
CA ALA A 344 17.92 -7.04 -24.98
C ALA A 344 19.13 -7.78 -25.54
N ASN A 345 18.90 -8.95 -26.17
CA ASN A 345 19.95 -9.76 -26.79
C ASN A 345 20.56 -9.07 -28.01
N LYS A 346 19.73 -8.53 -28.92
CA LYS A 346 20.19 -7.79 -30.11
C LYS A 346 21.09 -6.60 -29.75
N HIS A 347 20.82 -5.97 -28.60
CA HIS A 347 21.52 -4.78 -28.15
C HIS A 347 22.58 -5.05 -27.08
N ASN A 348 22.84 -6.31 -26.73
CA ASN A 348 23.81 -6.68 -25.70
C ASN A 348 23.55 -5.93 -24.38
N LEU A 349 22.30 -5.95 -23.91
CA LEU A 349 21.94 -5.34 -22.64
C LEU A 349 22.11 -6.35 -21.50
N PRO A 350 22.88 -6.05 -20.44
CA PRO A 350 23.02 -6.95 -19.31
C PRO A 350 21.77 -6.90 -18.43
N TYR A 351 21.31 -8.06 -17.94
CA TYR A 351 20.16 -8.12 -17.04
C TYR A 351 20.22 -9.33 -16.11
N LEU A 352 19.56 -9.21 -14.96
CA LEU A 352 19.47 -10.23 -13.92
C LEU A 352 18.56 -11.40 -14.32
N LYS A 353 18.82 -12.57 -13.74
CA LYS A 353 17.93 -13.74 -13.83
C LYS A 353 16.52 -13.45 -13.30
N ASN A 354 15.53 -14.13 -13.89
CA ASN A 354 14.15 -14.04 -13.43
C ASN A 354 14.03 -14.63 -12.01
N SER A 355 13.67 -13.79 -11.05
CA SER A 355 13.54 -14.15 -9.64
C SER A 355 12.10 -14.48 -9.21
N THR A 356 11.14 -14.50 -10.14
CA THR A 356 9.74 -14.83 -9.86
C THR A 356 9.63 -16.28 -9.36
N PRO A 357 9.21 -16.53 -8.10
CA PRO A 357 9.16 -17.90 -7.59
C PRO A 357 8.06 -18.72 -8.28
N SER A 358 8.36 -19.96 -8.64
CA SER A 358 7.42 -20.88 -9.32
C SER A 358 6.14 -21.14 -8.50
N TRP A 359 6.25 -21.25 -7.18
CA TRP A 359 5.09 -21.47 -6.29
C TRP A 359 4.15 -20.26 -6.18
N SER A 360 4.60 -19.06 -6.59
CA SER A 360 3.78 -17.85 -6.50
C SER A 360 2.64 -17.88 -7.52
N GLN A 361 1.55 -17.16 -7.26
CA GLN A 361 0.42 -17.06 -8.22
C GLN A 361 0.90 -16.62 -9.60
N ARG A 362 1.80 -15.62 -9.64
CA ARG A 362 2.42 -15.15 -10.88
C ARG A 362 3.27 -16.23 -11.56
N GLY A 363 4.09 -16.96 -10.78
CA GLY A 363 4.89 -18.07 -11.27
C GLY A 363 4.04 -19.14 -11.95
N LYS A 364 3.00 -19.62 -11.26
CA LYS A 364 2.04 -20.61 -11.79
C LYS A 364 1.33 -20.13 -13.04
N ILE A 365 0.94 -18.85 -13.10
CA ILE A 365 0.31 -18.30 -14.30
C ILE A 365 1.27 -18.40 -15.49
N ARG A 366 2.53 -18.00 -15.32
CA ARG A 366 3.55 -18.02 -16.38
C ARG A 366 3.91 -19.41 -16.84
N THR A 367 4.15 -20.34 -15.90
CA THR A 367 4.70 -21.66 -16.22
C THR A 367 3.64 -22.68 -16.63
N ASP A 368 2.45 -22.59 -16.04
CA ASP A 368 1.45 -23.66 -16.13
C ASP A 368 0.22 -23.18 -16.90
N ILE A 369 -0.36 -22.04 -16.53
CA ILE A 369 -1.67 -21.60 -17.04
C ILE A 369 -1.56 -21.03 -18.45
N ILE A 370 -0.69 -20.05 -18.70
CA ILE A 370 -0.53 -19.43 -20.02
C ILE A 370 -0.21 -20.50 -21.08
N PRO A 371 0.77 -21.40 -20.87
CA PRO A 371 1.07 -22.43 -21.87
C PRO A 371 -0.09 -23.41 -22.09
N THR A 372 -0.83 -23.75 -21.03
CA THR A 372 -2.00 -24.64 -21.14
C THR A 372 -3.12 -23.98 -21.95
N LEU A 373 -3.42 -22.71 -21.68
CA LEU A 373 -4.41 -21.93 -22.43
C LEU A 373 -4.03 -21.80 -23.92
N ALA A 374 -2.76 -21.50 -24.20
CA ALA A 374 -2.26 -21.38 -25.57
C ALA A 374 -2.32 -22.72 -26.33
N LYS A 375 -2.04 -23.85 -25.66
CA LYS A 375 -2.19 -25.20 -26.23
C LYS A 375 -3.65 -25.57 -26.50
N TRP A 376 -4.56 -25.16 -25.62
CA TRP A 376 -5.99 -25.41 -25.79
C TRP A 376 -6.55 -24.62 -26.99
N ASP A 377 -6.33 -23.31 -27.02
CA ASP A 377 -6.66 -22.45 -28.15
C ASP A 377 -5.91 -21.11 -28.05
N ASN A 378 -4.96 -20.86 -28.97
CA ASN A 378 -4.15 -19.64 -28.95
C ASN A 378 -4.98 -18.34 -29.11
N ARG A 379 -6.22 -18.41 -29.60
CA ARG A 379 -7.13 -17.26 -29.69
C ARG A 379 -7.54 -16.72 -28.32
N ILE A 380 -7.42 -17.51 -27.25
CA ILE A 380 -7.82 -17.10 -25.90
C ILE A 380 -7.08 -15.86 -25.40
N ILE A 381 -5.80 -15.72 -25.79
CA ILE A 381 -4.97 -14.58 -25.36
C ILE A 381 -5.54 -13.30 -25.99
N THR A 382 -5.71 -13.28 -27.31
CA THR A 382 -6.33 -12.16 -28.03
C THR A 382 -7.76 -11.92 -27.57
N GLY A 383 -8.54 -12.98 -27.33
CA GLY A 383 -9.92 -12.88 -26.85
C GLY A 383 -10.04 -12.20 -25.49
N LEU A 384 -9.11 -12.46 -24.56
CA LEU A 384 -9.08 -11.81 -23.26
C LEU A 384 -8.65 -10.33 -23.34
N PHE A 385 -7.75 -9.97 -24.26
CA PHE A 385 -7.45 -8.56 -24.54
C PHE A 385 -8.65 -7.83 -25.14
N ASN A 386 -9.33 -8.43 -26.13
CA ASN A 386 -10.55 -7.86 -26.71
C ASN A 386 -11.64 -7.69 -25.64
N LEU A 387 -11.78 -8.66 -24.72
CA LEU A 387 -12.70 -8.54 -23.59
C LEU A 387 -12.32 -7.38 -22.67
N SER A 388 -11.03 -7.21 -22.39
CA SER A 388 -10.50 -6.08 -21.62
C SER A 388 -10.85 -4.74 -22.28
N ASP A 389 -10.73 -4.63 -23.60
CA ASP A 389 -11.07 -3.42 -24.36
C ASP A 389 -12.57 -3.13 -24.32
N VAL A 390 -13.42 -4.14 -24.55
CA VAL A 390 -14.88 -4.01 -24.40
C VAL A 390 -15.26 -3.56 -22.98
N MET A 391 -14.60 -4.11 -21.96
CA MET A 391 -14.81 -3.71 -20.56
C MET A 391 -14.34 -2.27 -20.30
N ARG A 392 -13.30 -1.78 -21.00
CA ARG A 392 -12.87 -0.38 -20.93
C ARG A 392 -13.97 0.53 -21.45
N ASP A 393 -14.49 0.25 -22.64
CA ASP A 393 -15.55 1.03 -23.26
C ASP A 393 -16.81 1.07 -22.40
N TYR A 394 -17.22 -0.08 -21.86
CA TYR A 394 -18.34 -0.16 -20.93
C TYR A 394 -18.11 0.64 -19.64
N ASN A 395 -16.89 0.62 -19.10
CA ASN A 395 -16.57 1.43 -17.94
C ASN A 395 -16.59 2.93 -18.22
N GLU A 396 -16.18 3.37 -19.41
CA GLU A 396 -16.30 4.77 -19.83
C GLU A 396 -17.76 5.21 -19.97
N ILE A 397 -18.59 4.40 -20.64
CA ILE A 397 -20.02 4.66 -20.79
C ILE A 397 -20.69 4.73 -19.41
N LEU A 398 -20.36 3.79 -18.53
CA LEU A 398 -20.87 3.75 -17.16
C LEU A 398 -20.47 5.02 -16.39
N LYS A 399 -19.19 5.42 -16.47
CA LYS A 399 -18.67 6.64 -15.84
C LYS A 399 -19.44 7.88 -16.31
N ARG A 400 -19.57 8.09 -17.63
CA ARG A 400 -20.30 9.23 -18.20
C ARG A 400 -21.75 9.26 -17.73
N ASN A 401 -22.43 8.11 -17.75
CA ASN A 401 -23.82 8.01 -17.30
C ASN A 401 -23.97 8.35 -15.81
N ILE A 402 -23.03 7.97 -14.96
CA ILE A 402 -23.09 8.21 -13.51
C ILE A 402 -22.68 9.64 -13.15
N GLU A 403 -21.71 10.22 -13.84
CA GLU A 403 -21.38 11.64 -13.70
C GLU A 403 -22.59 12.52 -14.04
N ASN A 404 -23.37 12.13 -15.06
CA ASN A 404 -24.65 12.73 -15.38
C ASN A 404 -25.73 12.56 -14.30
N PHE A 405 -25.53 11.81 -13.22
CA PHE A 405 -26.46 11.71 -12.08
C PHE A 405 -25.97 12.45 -10.83
N LYS A 406 -24.74 12.98 -10.82
CA LYS A 406 -24.13 13.49 -9.59
C LYS A 406 -24.86 14.73 -9.05
N GLU A 407 -25.26 15.63 -9.95
CA GLU A 407 -25.98 16.88 -9.67
C GLU A 407 -26.85 17.24 -10.89
N THR A 408 -27.92 16.47 -11.11
CA THR A 408 -28.78 16.68 -12.29
C THR A 408 -30.26 16.62 -11.98
N GLU A 409 -31.01 17.32 -12.81
CA GLU A 409 -32.46 17.22 -12.89
C GLU A 409 -32.82 16.10 -13.88
N ILE A 410 -33.65 15.17 -13.43
CA ILE A 410 -34.20 14.12 -14.30
C ILE A 410 -35.71 14.28 -14.43
N GLU A 411 -36.18 14.24 -15.67
CA GLU A 411 -37.61 14.31 -16.01
C GLU A 411 -38.39 13.07 -15.56
N LYS A 412 -37.71 11.92 -15.41
CA LYS A 412 -38.31 10.65 -15.01
C LYS A 412 -37.42 9.95 -14.01
N ILE A 413 -37.89 9.87 -12.77
CA ILE A 413 -37.23 9.19 -11.66
C ILE A 413 -37.05 7.67 -11.86
N GLU A 414 -37.81 7.07 -12.79
CA GLU A 414 -37.60 5.68 -13.23
C GLU A 414 -36.20 5.42 -13.77
N LYS A 415 -35.51 6.45 -14.29
CA LYS A 415 -34.11 6.36 -14.73
C LYS A 415 -33.15 5.96 -13.60
N LEU A 416 -33.56 6.03 -12.33
CA LEU A 416 -32.76 5.57 -11.19
C LEU A 416 -32.90 4.06 -10.91
N ASN A 417 -33.87 3.36 -11.50
CA ASN A 417 -34.08 1.93 -11.28
C ASN A 417 -33.07 1.08 -12.06
N MET A 418 -31.79 1.31 -11.76
CA MET A 418 -30.66 0.59 -12.32
C MET A 418 -30.29 -0.61 -11.44
N SER A 419 -29.54 -1.54 -12.02
CA SER A 419 -29.13 -2.76 -11.32
C SER A 419 -28.23 -2.47 -10.12
N LYS A 420 -28.14 -3.44 -9.20
CA LYS A 420 -27.19 -3.42 -8.08
C LYS A 420 -25.75 -3.19 -8.54
N LEU A 421 -25.37 -3.80 -9.65
CA LEU A 421 -24.05 -3.66 -10.24
C LEU A 421 -23.80 -2.22 -10.69
N TYR A 422 -24.77 -1.60 -11.38
CA TYR A 422 -24.66 -0.20 -11.79
C TYR A 422 -24.36 0.74 -10.61
N TRP A 423 -25.17 0.66 -9.54
CA TRP A 423 -24.99 1.53 -8.38
C TRP A 423 -23.69 1.23 -7.63
N LYS A 424 -23.33 -0.05 -7.50
CA LYS A 424 -22.08 -0.47 -6.86
C LYS A 424 -20.88 0.16 -7.57
N HIS A 425 -20.81 -0.03 -8.88
CA HIS A 425 -19.69 0.42 -9.71
C HIS A 425 -19.67 1.95 -9.86
N GLY A 426 -20.83 2.58 -10.03
CA GLY A 426 -20.91 4.03 -10.17
C GLY A 426 -20.47 4.80 -8.95
N ILE A 427 -20.93 4.40 -7.77
CA ILE A 427 -20.54 5.06 -6.52
C ILE A 427 -19.05 4.86 -6.25
N PHE A 428 -18.53 3.67 -6.53
CA PHE A 428 -17.11 3.41 -6.41
C PHE A 428 -16.30 4.32 -7.35
N LYS A 429 -16.70 4.46 -8.61
CA LYS A 429 -16.00 5.35 -9.56
C LYS A 429 -16.08 6.84 -9.19
N LEU A 430 -17.23 7.32 -8.70
CA LEU A 430 -17.37 8.72 -8.31
C LEU A 430 -16.60 9.10 -7.03
N PHE A 431 -16.55 8.19 -6.05
CA PHE A 431 -16.12 8.55 -4.69
C PHE A 431 -14.98 7.70 -4.14
N ASN A 432 -14.57 6.65 -4.86
CA ASN A 432 -13.63 5.62 -4.44
C ASN A 432 -14.09 4.94 -3.12
N VAL A 433 -15.38 4.62 -3.01
CA VAL A 433 -16.00 4.00 -1.83
C VAL A 433 -16.77 2.76 -2.23
N TYR A 434 -16.42 1.61 -1.65
CA TYR A 434 -17.21 0.38 -1.79
C TYR A 434 -18.45 0.43 -0.90
N ILE A 435 -19.61 0.16 -1.50
CA ILE A 435 -20.89 0.07 -0.78
C ILE A 435 -21.22 -1.40 -0.51
N SER A 436 -21.73 -1.68 0.69
CA SER A 436 -22.12 -3.03 1.08
C SER A 436 -23.29 -3.55 0.24
N ASN A 437 -23.34 -4.86 -0.01
CA ASN A 437 -24.44 -5.49 -0.73
C ASN A 437 -25.80 -5.20 -0.08
N LYS A 438 -25.87 -5.21 1.25
CA LYS A 438 -27.08 -4.91 2.03
C LYS A 438 -27.55 -3.46 1.83
N SER A 439 -26.62 -2.51 1.80
CA SER A 439 -26.94 -1.10 1.51
C SER A 439 -27.46 -0.92 0.08
N LEU A 440 -26.89 -1.63 -0.89
CA LEU A 440 -27.33 -1.57 -2.29
C LEU A 440 -28.72 -2.20 -2.48
N GLU A 441 -29.01 -3.32 -1.80
CA GLU A 441 -30.35 -3.92 -1.79
C GLU A 441 -31.37 -2.93 -1.21
N SER A 442 -31.07 -2.32 -0.06
CA SER A 442 -31.95 -1.30 0.51
C SER A 442 -32.16 -0.10 -0.41
N LEU A 443 -31.15 0.30 -1.21
CA LEU A 443 -31.30 1.36 -2.21
C LEU A 443 -32.32 0.94 -3.28
N ILE A 444 -32.14 -0.23 -3.87
CA ILE A 444 -33.02 -0.73 -4.94
C ILE A 444 -34.45 -0.87 -4.43
N ASP A 445 -34.64 -1.47 -3.26
CA ASP A 445 -35.97 -1.65 -2.67
C ASP A 445 -36.67 -0.31 -2.43
N ARG A 446 -35.93 0.70 -1.94
CA ARG A 446 -36.46 2.06 -1.74
C ARG A 446 -36.85 2.72 -3.06
N LEU A 447 -36.02 2.61 -4.09
CA LEU A 447 -36.30 3.15 -5.42
C LEU A 447 -37.52 2.46 -6.07
N GLN A 448 -37.68 1.15 -5.86
CA GLN A 448 -38.85 0.39 -6.31
C GLN A 448 -40.14 0.74 -5.55
N LEU A 449 -40.07 0.92 -4.22
CA LEU A 449 -41.21 1.39 -3.43
C LEU A 449 -41.63 2.79 -3.85
N TRP A 450 -40.66 3.66 -4.09
CA TRP A 450 -40.87 4.99 -4.63
C TRP A 450 -41.58 4.97 -5.98
N LYS A 451 -41.28 3.98 -6.83
CA LYS A 451 -41.97 3.79 -8.10
C LYS A 451 -43.47 3.72 -7.98
N LYS A 452 -43.97 3.07 -6.92
CA LYS A 452 -45.42 2.94 -6.69
C LYS A 452 -46.06 4.25 -6.23
N ASN A 453 -45.27 5.17 -5.67
CA ASN A 453 -45.75 6.36 -4.97
C ASN A 453 -45.26 7.68 -5.58
N TYR A 454 -44.71 7.70 -6.80
CA TYR A 454 -44.09 8.91 -7.38
C TYR A 454 -45.03 10.14 -7.41
N ASN A 455 -46.30 9.92 -7.73
CA ASN A 455 -47.28 11.00 -7.84
C ASN A 455 -47.64 11.61 -6.47
N SER A 456 -47.56 10.84 -5.39
CA SER A 456 -47.95 11.27 -4.04
C SER A 456 -46.82 11.93 -3.22
N ILE A 457 -45.62 12.07 -3.80
CA ILE A 457 -44.52 12.77 -3.14
C ILE A 457 -44.76 14.29 -3.22
N ASP A 458 -44.64 14.97 -2.07
CA ASP A 458 -44.74 16.43 -1.98
C ASP A 458 -43.61 17.13 -2.75
N VAL A 459 -43.94 18.22 -3.44
CA VAL A 459 -42.95 19.08 -4.10
C VAL A 459 -42.02 19.71 -3.03
N ASN A 460 -40.74 19.85 -3.38
CA ASN A 460 -39.64 20.37 -2.55
C ASN A 460 -39.28 19.52 -1.31
N LYS A 461 -39.92 18.36 -1.11
CA LYS A 461 -39.55 17.44 -0.05
C LYS A 461 -38.24 16.73 -0.38
N LYS A 462 -37.23 16.92 0.48
CA LYS A 462 -35.95 16.23 0.38
C LYS A 462 -36.06 14.84 0.96
N THR A 463 -35.65 13.83 0.19
CA THR A 463 -35.49 12.47 0.70
C THR A 463 -34.04 12.07 0.69
N PHE A 464 -33.62 11.46 1.79
CA PHE A 464 -32.26 11.01 2.02
C PHE A 464 -32.19 9.49 1.96
N ILE A 465 -31.30 8.96 1.12
CA ILE A 465 -30.96 7.54 1.09
C ILE A 465 -29.49 7.42 1.49
N ILE A 466 -29.25 6.86 2.68
CA ILE A 466 -27.92 6.65 3.23
C ILE A 466 -27.38 5.31 2.73
N LEU A 467 -26.28 5.33 1.99
CA LEU A 467 -25.65 4.12 1.43
C LEU A 467 -24.49 3.63 2.30
N SER A 468 -23.76 4.57 2.91
CA SER A 468 -22.72 4.30 3.88
C SER A 468 -22.56 5.50 4.83
N LYS A 469 -21.65 5.40 5.81
CA LYS A 469 -21.28 6.55 6.65
C LYS A 469 -20.76 7.74 5.82
N LEU A 470 -20.23 7.47 4.62
CA LEU A 470 -19.61 8.46 3.76
C LEU A 470 -20.50 8.88 2.58
N ILE A 471 -21.43 8.06 2.11
CA ILE A 471 -22.19 8.33 0.88
C ILE A 471 -23.69 8.43 1.16
N GLN A 472 -24.31 9.48 0.65
CA GLN A 472 -25.77 9.65 0.64
C GLN A 472 -26.28 10.16 -0.71
N ILE A 473 -27.48 9.72 -1.08
CA ILE A 473 -28.24 10.24 -2.23
C ILE A 473 -29.35 11.13 -1.66
N ILE A 474 -29.46 12.34 -2.20
CA ILE A 474 -30.53 13.29 -1.91
C ILE A 474 -31.39 13.37 -3.16
N ILE A 475 -32.71 13.18 -3.00
CA ILE A 475 -33.67 13.34 -4.08
C ILE A 475 -34.70 14.39 -3.68
N ILE A 476 -34.95 15.36 -4.57
CA ILE A 476 -35.90 16.45 -4.35
C ILE A 476 -36.86 16.47 -5.53
N LYS A 477 -38.16 16.32 -5.28
CA LYS A 477 -39.18 16.49 -6.32
C LYS A 477 -39.38 17.98 -6.59
N LYS A 478 -39.17 18.42 -7.81
CA LYS A 478 -39.48 19.76 -8.34
C LYS A 478 -40.87 19.75 -8.98
N ASN A 479 -41.30 20.93 -9.45
CA ASN A 479 -42.54 21.06 -10.22
C ASN A 479 -42.48 20.18 -11.49
N ASN A 480 -43.66 19.82 -12.02
CA ASN A 480 -43.81 19.04 -13.25
C ASN A 480 -43.16 17.64 -13.23
N ASN A 481 -43.09 17.00 -12.06
CA ASN A 481 -42.46 15.67 -11.87
C ASN A 481 -40.99 15.61 -12.29
N ILE A 482 -40.29 16.74 -12.28
CA ILE A 482 -38.84 16.80 -12.40
C ILE A 482 -38.24 16.46 -11.02
N TYR A 483 -37.11 15.76 -10.99
CA TYR A 483 -36.43 15.40 -9.74
C TYR A 483 -34.98 15.85 -9.78
N GLU A 484 -34.56 16.63 -8.79
CA GLU A 484 -33.15 16.97 -8.57
C GLU A 484 -32.50 15.86 -7.74
N ILE A 485 -31.35 15.36 -8.21
CA ILE A 485 -30.59 14.33 -7.51
C ILE A 485 -29.20 14.84 -7.22
N ASN A 486 -28.80 14.72 -5.96
CA ASN A 486 -27.46 15.02 -5.51
C ASN A 486 -26.86 13.81 -4.80
N ILE A 487 -25.81 13.22 -5.38
CA ILE A 487 -25.04 12.16 -4.73
C ILE A 487 -23.82 12.80 -4.08
N ILE A 488 -23.73 12.74 -2.75
CA ILE A 488 -22.68 13.45 -2.02
C ILE A 488 -21.89 12.54 -1.08
N LYS A 489 -20.58 12.83 -1.02
CA LYS A 489 -19.67 12.26 -0.04
C LYS A 489 -19.66 13.17 1.19
N LYS A 490 -20.20 12.69 2.31
CA LYS A 490 -20.12 13.39 3.59
C LYS A 490 -18.64 13.62 3.93
N PRO A 491 -18.24 14.82 4.37
CA PRO A 491 -16.91 15.02 4.90
C PRO A 491 -16.71 14.05 6.06
N CYS A 492 -15.59 13.32 6.06
CA CYS A 492 -15.16 12.65 7.28
C CYS A 492 -15.01 13.77 8.32
N LEU A 493 -15.74 13.66 9.44
CA LEU A 493 -15.30 14.32 10.66
C LEU A 493 -13.92 13.74 10.95
N GLN A 494 -12.87 14.44 10.48
CA GLN A 494 -11.53 14.18 10.96
C GLN A 494 -11.61 14.45 12.45
N LYS A 495 -11.50 13.39 13.26
CA LYS A 495 -11.06 13.55 14.64
C LYS A 495 -9.66 14.11 14.53
N SER A 496 -9.56 15.43 14.63
CA SER A 496 -8.34 16.22 14.77
C SER A 496 -7.57 15.78 16.00
#